data_AF-A0A372MLP9-F1
#
_entry.id   AF-A0A372MLP9-F1
#
_cell.length_a   1.000
_cell.length_b   1.000
_cell.length_c   1.000
_cell.angle_alpha   90.00
_cell.angle_beta   90.00
_cell.angle_gamma   90.00
#
_symmetry.space_group_name_H-M   'P 1'
#
loop_
_entity.id
_entity.type
_entity.pdbx_description
1 polymer ?
#
loop_
_entity_poly.entity_id
_entity_poly.type
_entity_poly.pdbx_seq_one_letter_code
_entity_poly.pdbx_strand_id
1 'polypeptide(L)'
;MRSFMVLLVLLASLFTPLFAEGSEYSQALGVQVGRLAGVGISYQRWQEHIGYQVAGGLLYHPEMEYGNDQLVYNIGFELQYPLVYHEVNSSLAGTLYFVGGVHHQGYRKQNLLQLTLTYIVLDLSSSTWALEAE
;
A
#
# COMPACT_ATOMS: atom_id res chain seq x y z
N MET A 1 -18.65 5.13 -26.80
CA MET A 1 -17.86 6.38 -26.64
C MET A 1 -17.57 6.73 -25.18
N ARG A 2 -18.57 6.77 -24.27
CA ARG A 2 -18.33 7.10 -22.84
C ARG A 2 -17.34 6.16 -22.12
N SER A 3 -17.44 4.84 -22.28
CA SER A 3 -16.50 3.90 -21.64
C SER A 3 -15.06 3.99 -22.17
N PHE A 4 -14.89 4.34 -23.45
CA PHE A 4 -13.55 4.52 -24.03
C PHE A 4 -12.84 5.74 -23.45
N MET A 5 -13.59 6.82 -23.20
CA MET A 5 -13.08 8.04 -22.59
C MET A 5 -12.67 7.82 -21.12
N VAL A 6 -13.47 7.07 -20.36
CA VAL A 6 -13.14 6.70 -18.97
C VAL A 6 -11.89 5.81 -18.90
N LEU A 7 -11.76 4.84 -19.82
CA LEU A 7 -10.57 4.00 -19.90
C LEU A 7 -9.31 4.83 -20.17
N LEU A 8 -9.39 5.80 -21.08
CA LEU A 8 -8.26 6.64 -21.45
C LEU A 8 -7.84 7.58 -20.32
N VAL A 9 -8.80 8.11 -19.55
CA VAL A 9 -8.53 8.89 -18.32
C VAL A 9 -7.89 8.02 -17.23
N LEU A 10 -8.35 6.79 -17.03
CA LEU A 10 -7.76 5.86 -16.07
C LEU A 10 -6.33 5.49 -16.46
N LEU A 11 -6.09 5.18 -17.75
CA LEU A 11 -4.76 4.92 -18.28
C LEU A 11 -3.86 6.13 -18.09
N ALA A 12 -4.31 7.34 -18.44
CA ALA A 12 -3.55 8.56 -18.23
C ALA A 12 -3.21 8.79 -16.74
N SER A 13 -4.14 8.53 -15.83
CA SER A 13 -3.90 8.66 -14.38
C SER A 13 -2.82 7.70 -13.87
N LEU A 14 -2.69 6.51 -14.47
CA LEU A 14 -1.62 5.56 -14.13
C LEU A 14 -0.23 6.02 -14.60
N PHE A 15 -0.14 6.91 -15.59
CA PHE A 15 1.12 7.49 -16.06
C PHE A 15 1.51 8.78 -15.33
N THR A 16 0.61 9.40 -14.56
CA THR A 16 0.92 10.63 -13.79
C THR A 16 2.09 10.49 -12.81
N PRO A 17 2.32 9.33 -12.14
CA PRO A 17 3.45 9.18 -11.22
C PRO A 17 4.81 9.21 -11.93
N LEU A 18 4.89 8.99 -13.25
CA LEU A 18 6.15 8.96 -14.00
C LEU A 18 6.75 10.35 -14.24
N PHE A 19 5.97 11.42 -14.05
CA PHE A 19 6.36 12.80 -14.29
C PHE A 19 6.26 13.67 -13.04
N ALA A 20 5.97 13.08 -11.87
CA ALA A 20 5.94 13.81 -10.61
C ALA A 20 7.36 14.07 -10.10
N GLU A 21 7.65 15.26 -9.57
CA GLU A 21 8.89 15.52 -8.81
C GLU A 21 8.75 14.92 -7.40
N GLY A 22 9.81 14.35 -6.85
CA GLY A 22 9.77 13.40 -5.73
C GLY A 22 9.29 13.97 -4.40
N SER A 23 9.28 15.29 -4.26
CA SER A 23 8.88 16.01 -3.04
C SER A 23 7.38 16.35 -2.95
N GLU A 24 6.62 16.23 -4.05
CA GLU A 24 5.27 16.80 -4.10
C GLU A 24 4.17 15.90 -3.51
N TYR A 25 4.40 14.60 -3.37
CA TYR A 25 3.38 13.64 -2.91
C TYR A 25 3.80 12.93 -1.63
N SER A 26 3.82 13.68 -0.53
CA SER A 26 3.86 13.10 0.83
C SER A 26 2.67 12.18 1.11
N GLN A 27 1.65 12.13 0.25
CA GLN A 27 0.41 11.38 0.42
C GLN A 27 0.08 10.60 -0.85
N ALA A 28 -0.27 9.34 -0.69
CA ALA A 28 -0.68 8.47 -1.79
C ALA A 28 -1.99 7.77 -1.45
N LEU A 29 -2.93 7.78 -2.39
CA LEU A 29 -4.08 6.88 -2.39
C LEU A 29 -3.80 5.74 -3.37
N GLY A 30 -3.98 4.51 -2.92
CA GLY A 30 -3.62 3.33 -3.68
C GLY A 30 -4.67 2.22 -3.60
N VAL A 31 -4.44 1.20 -4.41
CA VAL A 31 -5.08 -0.10 -4.27
C VAL A 31 -4.08 -1.01 -3.57
N GLN A 32 -4.53 -1.72 -2.54
CA GLN A 32 -3.69 -2.64 -1.80
C GLN A 32 -4.17 -4.07 -1.94
N VAL A 33 -3.20 -4.97 -2.15
CA VAL A 33 -3.37 -6.41 -2.03
C VAL A 33 -2.36 -6.93 -1.00
N GLY A 34 -2.81 -7.68 -0.01
CA GLY A 34 -1.94 -8.22 1.04
C GLY A 34 -2.61 -8.30 2.41
N ARG A 35 -1.82 -8.47 3.47
CA ARG A 35 -2.35 -8.77 4.81
C ARG A 35 -3.08 -7.61 5.49
N LEU A 36 -2.73 -6.35 5.17
CA LEU A 36 -3.31 -5.17 5.82
C LEU A 36 -4.79 -4.94 5.42
N ALA A 37 -5.12 -5.16 4.14
CA ALA A 37 -6.45 -4.92 3.58
C ALA A 37 -7.08 -6.14 2.88
N GLY A 38 -6.35 -7.23 2.67
CA GLY A 38 -6.76 -8.30 1.76
C GLY A 38 -6.71 -7.80 0.32
N VAL A 39 -7.81 -7.25 -0.18
CA VAL A 39 -7.94 -6.54 -1.45
C VAL A 39 -8.78 -5.29 -1.19
N GLY A 40 -8.24 -4.11 -1.45
CA GLY A 40 -8.94 -2.89 -1.12
C GLY A 40 -8.18 -1.62 -1.46
N ILE A 41 -8.49 -0.56 -0.73
CA ILE A 41 -7.86 0.76 -0.88
C ILE A 41 -6.91 1.02 0.27
N SER A 42 -5.86 1.78 -0.01
CA SER A 42 -4.91 2.27 0.99
C SER A 42 -4.73 3.77 0.87
N TYR A 43 -4.43 4.39 2.00
CA TYR A 43 -3.91 5.74 2.10
C TYR A 43 -2.58 5.67 2.84
N GLN A 44 -1.53 6.16 2.20
CA GLN A 44 -0.19 6.25 2.78
C GLN A 44 0.22 7.70 2.87
N ARG A 45 0.90 8.06 3.95
CA ARG A 45 1.51 9.37 4.11
C ARG A 45 2.88 9.29 4.77
N TRP A 46 3.82 10.04 4.23
CA TRP A 46 5.13 10.30 4.81
C TRP A 46 5.13 11.67 5.50
N GLN A 47 5.68 11.73 6.71
CA GLN A 47 5.97 12.96 7.43
C GLN A 47 7.45 12.92 7.83
N GLU A 48 8.26 13.74 7.16
CA GLU A 48 9.70 13.78 7.34
C GLU A 48 10.32 12.37 7.24
N HIS A 49 10.65 11.76 8.39
CA HIS A 49 11.33 10.47 8.47
C HIS A 49 10.40 9.29 8.83
N ILE A 50 9.09 9.50 8.98
CA ILE A 50 8.14 8.45 9.39
C ILE A 50 7.00 8.36 8.38
N GLY A 51 6.76 7.15 7.91
CA GLY A 51 5.62 6.79 7.05
C GLY A 51 4.52 6.13 7.87
N TYR A 52 3.27 6.37 7.49
CA TYR A 52 2.15 5.60 7.99
C TYR A 52 1.17 5.28 6.87
N GLN A 53 0.48 4.15 7.02
CA GLN A 53 -0.50 3.68 6.06
C GLN A 53 -1.74 3.17 6.78
N VAL A 54 -2.91 3.56 6.29
CA VAL A 54 -4.20 2.97 6.67
C VAL A 54 -4.74 2.29 5.43
N ALA A 55 -5.26 1.08 5.58
CA ALA A 55 -5.88 0.39 4.48
C ALA A 55 -7.12 -0.37 4.89
N GLY A 56 -8.06 -0.47 3.97
CA GLY A 56 -9.32 -1.14 4.18
C GLY A 56 -9.72 -1.91 2.94
N GLY A 57 -10.17 -3.14 3.13
CA GLY A 57 -10.63 -3.98 2.03
C GLY A 57 -11.82 -4.82 2.43
N LEU A 58 -12.61 -5.19 1.42
CA LEU A 58 -13.81 -5.98 1.57
C LEU A 58 -13.87 -6.96 0.41
N LEU A 59 -14.11 -8.22 0.73
CA LEU A 59 -14.16 -9.29 -0.23
C LEU A 59 -15.42 -10.12 0.01
N TYR A 60 -16.19 -10.32 -1.05
CA TYR A 60 -17.42 -11.10 -1.03
C TYR A 60 -17.26 -12.34 -1.89
N HIS A 61 -17.42 -13.52 -1.28
CA HIS A 61 -17.35 -14.82 -1.94
C HIS A 61 -18.68 -15.58 -1.76
N PRO A 62 -19.59 -15.54 -2.76
CA PRO A 62 -20.93 -16.12 -2.62
C PRO A 62 -20.94 -17.65 -2.57
N GLU A 63 -19.99 -18.33 -3.21
CA GLU A 63 -19.94 -19.79 -3.36
C GLU A 63 -18.79 -20.42 -2.55
N MET A 64 -18.92 -20.40 -1.22
CA MET A 64 -17.99 -21.12 -0.33
C MET A 64 -18.71 -22.35 0.25
N GLU A 65 -18.16 -23.54 0.01
CA GLU A 65 -18.71 -24.85 0.39
C GLU A 65 -19.09 -24.95 1.88
N TYR A 66 -18.44 -24.15 2.75
CA TYR A 66 -18.64 -24.14 4.20
C TYR A 66 -19.23 -22.84 4.77
N GLY A 67 -19.60 -21.86 3.94
CA GLY A 67 -20.42 -20.69 4.31
C GLY A 67 -19.89 -19.75 5.42
N ASN A 68 -18.64 -19.91 5.87
CA ASN A 68 -18.07 -19.10 6.97
C ASN A 68 -17.34 -17.83 6.48
N ASP A 69 -16.99 -17.76 5.20
CA ASP A 69 -16.17 -16.68 4.62
C ASP A 69 -16.91 -15.89 3.52
N GLN A 70 -18.25 -15.88 3.52
CA GLN A 70 -19.03 -15.19 2.49
C GLN A 70 -18.70 -13.70 2.38
N LEU A 71 -18.37 -13.07 3.50
CA LEU A 71 -17.97 -11.68 3.57
C LEU A 71 -16.78 -11.57 4.53
N VAL A 72 -15.67 -11.07 4.01
CA VAL A 72 -14.46 -10.75 4.77
C VAL A 72 -14.20 -9.26 4.64
N TYR A 73 -13.98 -8.60 5.77
CA TYR A 73 -13.52 -7.21 5.79
C TYR A 73 -12.22 -7.11 6.57
N ASN A 74 -11.33 -6.25 6.09
CA ASN A 74 -10.06 -5.96 6.71
C ASN A 74 -9.92 -4.47 6.89
N ILE A 75 -9.39 -4.06 8.03
CA ILE A 75 -8.89 -2.72 8.25
C ILE A 75 -7.53 -2.84 8.94
N GLY A 76 -6.54 -2.13 8.46
CA GLY A 76 -5.22 -2.17 9.06
C GLY A 76 -4.52 -0.83 9.03
N PHE A 77 -3.58 -0.70 9.94
CA PHE A 77 -2.72 0.45 10.13
C PHE A 77 -1.28 -0.02 10.22
N GLU A 78 -0.37 0.72 9.60
CA GLU A 78 1.04 0.41 9.53
C GLU A 78 1.88 1.67 9.73
N LEU A 79 2.98 1.53 10.44
CA LEU A 79 4.05 2.52 10.59
C LEU A 79 5.30 2.00 9.90
N GLN A 80 5.99 2.89 9.20
CA GLN A 80 7.18 2.62 8.41
C GLN A 80 8.29 3.59 8.81
N TYR A 81 9.45 3.04 9.16
CA TYR A 81 10.63 3.84 9.53
C TYR A 81 11.83 3.43 8.65
N PRO A 82 12.43 4.35 7.89
CA PRO A 82 13.59 4.05 7.06
C PRO A 82 14.81 3.79 7.95
N LEU A 83 15.45 2.63 7.77
CA LEU A 83 16.66 2.24 8.48
C LEU A 83 17.92 2.56 7.70
N VAL A 84 17.95 2.15 6.43
CA VAL A 84 19.12 2.26 5.56
C VAL A 84 18.66 2.58 4.16
N TYR A 85 19.22 3.63 3.57
CA TYR A 85 19.11 3.93 2.16
C TYR A 85 20.41 3.52 1.46
N HIS A 86 20.29 2.92 0.26
CA HIS A 86 21.46 2.53 -0.51
C HIS A 86 21.21 2.64 -2.01
N GLU A 87 22.16 3.28 -2.70
CA GLU A 87 22.23 3.32 -4.16
C GLU A 87 23.07 2.16 -4.67
N VAL A 88 22.44 1.26 -5.43
CA VAL A 88 23.14 0.13 -6.04
C VAL A 88 23.86 0.59 -7.30
N ASN A 89 23.22 1.44 -8.11
CA ASN A 89 23.79 2.07 -9.29
C ASN A 89 22.99 3.31 -9.71
N SER A 90 23.42 3.96 -10.80
CA SER A 90 22.78 5.18 -11.36
C SER A 90 21.35 5.02 -11.86
N SER A 91 20.79 3.80 -11.81
CA SER A 91 19.39 3.52 -12.17
C SER A 91 18.59 2.80 -11.07
N LEU A 92 19.21 2.38 -9.96
CA LEU A 92 18.58 1.54 -8.94
C LEU A 92 19.04 1.95 -7.54
N ALA A 93 18.05 2.31 -6.72
CA ALA A 93 18.22 2.56 -5.30
C ALA A 93 17.27 1.66 -4.50
N GLY A 94 17.55 1.50 -3.22
CA GLY A 94 16.66 0.78 -2.32
C GLY A 94 16.70 1.36 -0.92
N THR A 95 15.55 1.28 -0.25
CA THR A 95 15.41 1.66 1.15
C THR A 95 14.94 0.47 1.95
N LEU A 96 15.65 0.20 3.03
CA LEU A 96 15.26 -0.77 4.04
C LEU A 96 14.39 -0.08 5.08
N TYR A 97 13.19 -0.60 5.30
CA TYR A 97 12.26 -0.08 6.29
C TYR A 97 12.05 -1.06 7.44
N PHE A 98 12.00 -0.51 8.65
CA PHE A 98 11.40 -1.15 9.80
C PHE A 98 9.91 -0.87 9.80
N VAL A 99 9.11 -1.92 9.76
CA VAL A 99 7.67 -1.81 9.60
C VAL A 99 6.96 -2.50 10.76
N GLY A 100 5.98 -1.83 11.34
CA GLY A 100 5.13 -2.36 12.40
C GLY A 100 3.68 -1.99 12.17
N GLY A 101 2.77 -2.97 12.27
CA GLY A 101 1.38 -2.73 11.94
C GLY A 101 0.40 -3.62 12.69
N VAL A 102 -0.85 -3.18 12.72
CA VAL A 102 -1.97 -3.92 13.29
C VAL A 102 -3.08 -3.99 12.26
N HIS A 103 -3.75 -5.12 12.17
CA HIS A 103 -4.94 -5.22 11.33
C HIS A 103 -6.03 -6.01 12.02
N HIS A 104 -7.26 -5.68 11.68
CA HIS A 104 -8.45 -6.37 12.12
C HIS A 104 -9.09 -7.02 10.92
N GLN A 105 -9.33 -8.32 11.03
CA GLN A 105 -9.97 -9.12 10.01
C GLN A 105 -11.27 -9.70 10.57
N GLY A 106 -12.39 -9.27 10.03
CA GLY A 106 -13.69 -9.77 10.43
C GLY A 106 -14.38 -10.54 9.32
N TYR A 107 -15.16 -11.51 9.76
CA TYR A 107 -16.00 -12.36 8.94
C TYR A 107 -17.46 -12.14 9.33
N ARG A 108 -18.39 -12.45 8.43
CA ARG A 108 -19.84 -12.35 8.69
C ARG A 108 -20.29 -13.03 10.00
N LYS A 109 -19.60 -14.07 10.45
CA LYS A 109 -19.95 -14.85 11.66
C LYS A 109 -18.95 -14.77 12.82
N GLN A 110 -17.74 -14.23 12.60
CA GLN A 110 -16.66 -14.22 13.59
C GLN A 110 -15.75 -13.00 13.40
N ASN A 111 -15.26 -12.44 14.50
CA ASN A 111 -14.31 -11.32 14.48
C ASN A 111 -12.95 -11.80 14.97
N LEU A 112 -11.88 -11.56 14.20
CA LEU A 112 -10.51 -11.89 14.59
C LEU A 112 -9.64 -10.63 14.53
N LEU A 113 -9.15 -10.19 15.70
CA LEU A 113 -8.08 -9.20 15.76
C LEU A 113 -6.75 -9.93 15.55
N GLN A 114 -5.96 -9.50 14.57
CA GLN A 114 -4.66 -10.11 14.29
C GLN A 114 -3.56 -9.05 14.36
N LEU A 115 -2.64 -9.22 15.31
CA LEU A 115 -1.46 -8.39 15.37
C LEU A 115 -0.47 -8.86 14.28
N THR A 116 -0.01 -7.95 13.42
CA THR A 116 1.12 -8.25 12.53
C THR A 116 2.40 -7.82 13.23
N LEU A 117 3.20 -8.80 13.65
CA LEU A 117 4.47 -8.53 14.30
C LEU A 117 5.43 -7.83 13.32
N THR A 118 6.23 -6.92 13.86
CA THR A 118 7.28 -6.16 13.19
C THR A 118 8.05 -6.98 12.15
N TYR A 119 8.20 -6.44 10.94
CA TYR A 119 8.98 -7.04 9.87
C TYR A 119 9.81 -5.98 9.14
N ILE A 120 10.79 -6.46 8.36
CA ILE A 120 11.67 -5.62 7.56
C ILE A 120 11.19 -5.68 6.11
N VAL A 121 11.03 -4.52 5.48
CA VAL A 121 10.65 -4.38 4.07
C VAL A 121 11.81 -3.77 3.30
N LEU A 122 12.15 -4.36 2.15
CA LEU A 122 13.03 -3.75 1.18
C LEU A 122 12.17 -3.16 0.06
N ASP A 123 12.25 -1.85 -0.14
CA ASP A 123 11.68 -1.18 -1.30
C ASP A 123 12.78 -0.89 -2.31
N LEU A 124 12.48 -1.09 -3.59
CA LEU A 124 13.39 -0.86 -4.70
C LEU A 124 12.80 0.22 -5.59
N SER A 125 13.51 1.35 -5.70
CA SER A 125 13.13 2.47 -6.53
C SER A 125 14.18 2.74 -7.61
N SER A 126 13.79 3.48 -8.64
CA SER A 126 14.76 4.01 -9.58
C SER A 126 15.60 5.08 -8.86
N SER A 127 16.91 5.09 -9.04
CA SER A 127 17.82 6.03 -8.36
C SER A 127 17.67 7.48 -8.80
N THR A 128 16.97 7.76 -9.92
CA THR A 128 16.64 9.14 -10.30
C THR A 128 15.70 9.82 -9.29
N TRP A 129 15.02 9.05 -8.46
CA TRP A 129 14.01 9.52 -7.49
C TRP A 129 14.55 9.77 -6.09
N ALA A 130 15.80 9.40 -5.84
CA ALA A 130 16.31 9.25 -4.50
C ALA A 130 17.38 10.30 -4.13
N LEU A 131 17.69 11.20 -5.06
CA LEU A 131 18.54 12.37 -4.88
C LEU A 131 17.80 13.60 -4.31
N GLU A 132 16.49 13.53 -4.10
CA GLU A 132 15.67 14.68 -3.62
C GLU A 132 15.22 14.57 -2.16
N ALA A 133 15.67 13.54 -1.42
CA ALA A 133 15.29 13.29 -0.03
C ALA A 133 16.40 13.60 0.99
N GLU A 134 17.43 14.38 0.61
CA GLU A 134 18.44 14.96 1.54
C GLU A 134 18.21 16.46 1.78
#